data_AF-R6D5N9-F1
#
_entry.id   AF-R6D5N9-F1
#
_cell.length_a   1.000
_cell.length_b   1.000
_cell.length_c   1.000
_cell.angle_alpha   90.00
_cell.angle_beta   90.00
_cell.angle_gamma   90.00
#
_symmetry.space_group_name_H-M   'P 1'
#
loop_
_entity.id
_entity.type
_entity.pdbx_description
1 polymer ?
#
loop_
_entity_poly.entity_id
_entity_poly.type
_entity_poly.pdbx_seq_one_letter_code
_entity_poly.pdbx_strand_id
1 'polypeptide(L)'
;MKKIIFLALVALLGIHTVDAQRRGGTRTPEQIVEKLDKKLNLTDEQEKQITELYTEFFKKELSREERRSEMEKLNEKITSLLTDEQKEAFEQMKK
;
A
#
# COMPACT_ATOMS: atom_id res chain seq x y z
N MET A 1 2.93 11.74 7.67
CA MET A 1 3.06 12.81 8.69
C MET A 1 3.55 12.20 9.98
N LYS A 2 4.40 12.88 10.79
CA LYS A 2 4.82 12.43 12.14
C LYS A 2 3.63 11.80 12.88
N LYS A 3 3.57 10.47 12.95
CA LYS A 3 2.40 9.74 13.48
C LYS A 3 2.48 9.73 14.99
N ILE A 4 1.88 10.76 15.58
CA ILE A 4 1.44 10.73 16.96
C ILE A 4 0.52 9.51 17.09
N ILE A 5 0.90 8.60 17.97
CA ILE A 5 0.12 7.42 18.36
C ILE A 5 -1.30 7.88 18.72
N PHE A 6 -2.30 7.41 17.99
CA PHE A 6 -3.70 7.46 18.41
C PHE A 6 -4.28 6.05 18.38
N LEU A 7 -4.02 5.34 19.48
CA LEU A 7 -4.73 4.13 19.86
C LEU A 7 -5.96 4.58 20.67
N ALA A 8 -7.01 5.01 19.98
CA ALA A 8 -8.27 5.42 20.61
C ALA A 8 -9.36 4.38 20.30
N LEU A 9 -9.57 3.51 21.29
CA LEU A 9 -10.68 2.60 21.42
C LEU A 9 -11.95 3.43 21.75
N VAL A 10 -12.87 3.59 20.80
CA VAL A 10 -14.25 3.99 21.10
C VAL A 10 -15.20 3.17 20.22
N ALA A 11 -15.80 2.16 20.84
CA ALA A 11 -17.03 1.55 20.38
C ALA A 11 -18.16 2.57 20.54
N LEU A 12 -18.95 2.81 19.50
CA LEU A 12 -20.37 3.12 19.60
C LEU A 12 -21.07 2.82 18.28
N LEU A 13 -22.15 2.06 18.40
CA LEU A 13 -23.00 1.51 17.36
C LEU A 13 -23.67 2.60 16.53
N GLY A 14 -23.44 2.55 15.22
CA GLY A 14 -24.27 3.20 14.21
C GLY A 14 -24.48 2.20 13.07
N ILE A 15 -25.69 1.67 12.95
CA ILE A 15 -26.09 0.74 11.90
C ILE A 15 -26.04 1.51 10.57
N HIS A 16 -24.92 1.41 9.86
CA HIS A 16 -24.90 1.62 8.42
C HIS A 16 -24.87 0.24 7.76
N THR A 17 -26.00 -0.04 7.14
CA THR A 17 -26.25 -1.16 6.23
C THR A 17 -25.00 -1.56 5.45
N VAL A 18 -24.63 -2.82 5.67
CA VAL A 18 -23.87 -3.70 4.78
C VAL A 18 -23.83 -3.19 3.34
N ASP A 19 -22.63 -2.84 2.89
CA ASP A 19 -22.19 -3.18 1.54
C ASP A 19 -20.89 -4.01 1.66
N ALA A 20 -21.03 -5.14 2.36
CA ALA A 20 -20.00 -6.18 2.44
C ALA A 20 -19.93 -7.03 1.16
N GLN A 21 -20.68 -6.67 0.11
CA GLN A 21 -20.69 -7.37 -1.19
C GLN A 21 -19.65 -6.80 -2.17
N ARG A 22 -18.94 -5.73 -1.83
CA ARG A 22 -17.80 -5.20 -2.62
C ARG A 22 -16.44 -5.78 -2.22
N ARG A 23 -16.33 -7.07 -1.88
CA ARG A 23 -15.00 -7.71 -1.71
C ARG A 23 -14.34 -8.09 -3.05
N GLY A 24 -14.60 -7.31 -4.10
CA GLY A 24 -14.01 -7.45 -5.43
C GLY A 24 -13.61 -6.11 -6.07
N GLY A 25 -13.48 -5.03 -5.27
CA GLY A 25 -13.01 -3.74 -5.76
C GLY A 25 -11.49 -3.74 -5.95
N THR A 26 -11.01 -3.24 -7.09
CA THR A 26 -9.59 -2.94 -7.32
C THR A 26 -9.08 -2.07 -6.17
N ARG A 27 -8.02 -2.52 -5.47
CA ARG A 27 -7.40 -1.74 -4.39
C ARG A 27 -6.84 -0.44 -4.96
N THR A 28 -7.08 0.68 -4.28
CA THR A 28 -6.48 1.96 -4.70
C THR A 28 -5.01 2.04 -4.27
N PRO A 29 -4.17 2.88 -4.92
CA PRO A 29 -2.81 3.15 -4.48
C PRO A 29 -2.70 3.44 -2.98
N GLU A 30 -3.58 4.30 -2.46
CA GLU A 30 -3.57 4.76 -1.06
C GLU A 30 -3.84 3.62 -0.09
N GLN A 31 -4.77 2.72 -0.43
CA GLN A 31 -5.07 1.55 0.40
C GLN A 31 -3.90 0.55 0.45
N ILE A 32 -3.10 0.49 -0.62
CA ILE A 32 -1.90 -0.36 -0.65
C ILE A 32 -0.81 0.28 0.21
N VAL A 33 -0.57 1.58 0.04
CA VAL A 33 0.43 2.31 0.82
C VAL A 33 0.08 2.31 2.31
N GLU A 34 -1.19 2.48 2.68
CA GLU A 34 -1.62 2.40 4.09
C GLU A 34 -1.28 1.04 4.72
N LYS A 35 -1.39 -0.05 3.96
CA LYS A 35 -1.00 -1.39 4.44
C LYS A 35 0.51 -1.57 4.53
N LEU A 36 1.26 -0.97 3.62
CA LEU A 36 2.72 -0.97 3.66
C LEU A 36 3.22 -0.17 4.87
N ASP A 37 2.68 1.02 5.07
CA ASP A 37 3.00 1.87 6.20
C ASP A 37 2.74 1.19 7.56
N LYS A 38 1.59 0.53 7.74
CA LYS A 38 1.30 -0.19 8.99
C LYS A 38 2.33 -1.27 9.34
N LYS A 39 3.09 -1.76 8.36
CA LYS A 39 4.08 -2.83 8.55
C LYS A 39 5.53 -2.33 8.51
N LEU A 40 5.81 -1.34 7.68
CA LEU A 40 7.15 -0.82 7.41
C LEU A 40 7.42 0.49 8.15
N ASN A 41 6.38 1.10 8.75
CA ASN A 41 6.43 2.38 9.44
C ASN A 41 7.06 3.45 8.54
N LEU A 42 6.40 3.71 7.41
CA LEU A 42 6.94 4.54 6.33
C LEU A 42 7.00 5.99 6.79
N THR A 43 8.03 6.70 6.32
CA THR A 43 8.07 8.16 6.45
C THR A 43 7.09 8.80 5.49
N ASP A 44 6.66 10.02 5.80
CA ASP A 44 5.73 10.82 5.00
C ASP A 44 6.15 10.93 3.54
N GLU A 45 7.46 11.07 3.33
CA GLU A 45 8.06 11.20 2.01
C GLU A 45 8.04 9.86 1.28
N GLN A 46 8.36 8.76 1.95
CA GLN A 46 8.25 7.41 1.39
C GLN A 46 6.79 7.08 1.02
N GLU A 47 5.82 7.42 1.87
CA GLU A 47 4.40 7.21 1.59
C GLU A 47 3.97 7.93 0.31
N LYS A 48 4.35 9.20 0.17
CA LYS A 48 4.03 10.00 -1.01
C LYS A 48 4.64 9.40 -2.28
N GLN A 49 5.93 9.10 -2.25
CA GLN A 49 6.64 8.54 -3.40
C GLN A 49 6.09 7.16 -3.80
N ILE A 50 5.81 6.28 -2.83
CA ILE A 50 5.24 4.95 -3.10
C ILE A 50 3.81 5.08 -3.63
N THR A 51 3.02 6.05 -3.14
CA THR A 51 1.65 6.31 -3.65
C THR A 51 1.69 6.75 -5.10
N GLU A 52 2.61 7.66 -5.45
CA GLU A 52 2.82 8.10 -6.84
C GLU A 52 3.21 6.91 -7.75
N LEU A 53 4.14 6.07 -7.30
CA LEU A 53 4.55 4.87 -8.05
C LEU A 53 3.38 3.91 -8.33
N TYR A 54 2.54 3.62 -7.33
CA TYR A 54 1.34 2.80 -7.54
C TYR A 54 0.30 3.51 -8.43
N THR A 55 0.12 4.81 -8.26
CA THR A 55 -0.79 5.62 -9.08
C THR A 55 -0.40 5.56 -10.56
N GLU A 56 0.88 5.74 -10.87
CA GLU A 56 1.40 5.60 -12.22
C GLU A 56 1.21 4.17 -12.75
N PHE A 57 1.51 3.15 -11.93
CA PHE A 57 1.33 1.76 -12.32
C PHE A 57 -0.12 1.43 -12.70
N PHE A 58 -1.10 1.87 -11.89
CA PHE A 58 -2.52 1.62 -12.17
C PHE A 58 -3.08 2.41 -13.35
N LYS A 59 -2.46 3.53 -13.72
CA LYS A 59 -2.82 4.28 -14.93
C LYS A 59 -2.38 3.55 -16.21
N LYS A 60 -1.41 2.64 -16.13
CA LYS A 60 -0.95 1.88 -17.30
C LYS A 60 -1.95 0.77 -17.63
N GLU A 61 -2.44 0.76 -18.87
CA GLU A 61 -3.14 -0.40 -19.42
C GLU A 61 -2.13 -1.47 -19.83
N LEU A 62 -1.83 -2.38 -18.91
CA LEU A 62 -0.87 -3.46 -19.12
C LEU A 62 -1.59 -4.78 -19.43
N SER A 63 -1.11 -5.50 -20.43
CA SER A 63 -1.49 -6.89 -20.67
C SER A 63 -1.11 -7.77 -19.48
N ARG A 64 -1.68 -8.98 -19.39
CA ARG A 64 -1.38 -9.91 -18.29
C ARG A 64 0.11 -10.29 -18.23
N GLU A 65 0.77 -10.40 -19.37
CA GLU A 65 2.20 -10.74 -19.47
C GLU A 65 3.08 -9.58 -19.02
N GLU A 66 2.80 -8.36 -19.50
CA GLU A 66 3.56 -7.16 -19.14
C GLU A 66 3.38 -6.78 -17.67
N ARG A 67 2.20 -7.05 -17.10
CA ARG A 67 1.89 -6.73 -15.71
C ARG A 67 2.87 -7.36 -14.73
N ARG A 68 3.36 -8.58 -15.01
CA ARG A 68 4.34 -9.23 -14.13
C ARG A 68 5.67 -8.47 -14.14
N SER A 69 6.19 -8.18 -15.34
CA SER A 69 7.46 -7.45 -15.49
C SER A 69 7.37 -6.03 -14.91
N GLU A 70 6.28 -5.31 -15.16
CA GLU A 70 6.11 -3.97 -14.61
C GLU A 70 5.91 -3.98 -13.09
N MET A 71 5.30 -5.03 -12.53
CA MET A 71 5.20 -5.20 -11.08
C MET A 71 6.57 -5.49 -10.45
N GLU A 72 7.42 -6.28 -11.11
CA GLU A 72 8.80 -6.50 -10.68
C GLU A 72 9.59 -5.18 -10.66
N LYS A 73 9.51 -4.38 -11.74
CA LYS A 73 10.12 -3.03 -11.78
C LYS A 73 9.56 -2.08 -10.71
N LEU A 74 8.25 -2.13 -10.47
CA LEU A 74 7.62 -1.35 -9.40
C LEU A 74 8.18 -1.74 -8.03
N ASN A 75 8.30 -3.04 -7.78
CA ASN A 75 8.85 -3.57 -6.54
C ASN A 75 10.31 -3.15 -6.33
N GLU A 76 11.13 -3.18 -7.38
CA GLU A 76 12.53 -2.69 -7.31
C GLU A 76 12.60 -1.22 -6.93
N LYS A 77 11.76 -0.37 -7.55
CA LYS A 77 11.66 1.05 -7.21
C LYS A 77 11.23 1.25 -5.76
N ILE A 78 10.21 0.54 -5.30
CA ILE A 78 9.77 0.62 -3.90
C ILE A 78 10.91 0.20 -2.97
N THR A 79 11.56 -0.94 -3.22
CA THR A 79 12.70 -1.42 -2.42
C THR A 79 13.83 -0.39 -2.36
N SER A 80 14.10 0.36 -3.43
CA SER A 80 15.12 1.42 -3.45
C SER A 80 14.80 2.61 -2.54
N LEU A 81 13.52 2.83 -2.21
CA LEU A 81 13.06 3.89 -1.32
C LEU A 81 13.02 3.45 0.15
N LEU A 82 13.17 2.16 0.44
CA LEU A 82 13.09 1.58 1.78
C LEU A 82 14.49 1.49 2.43
N THR A 83 14.53 1.54 3.76
CA THR A 83 15.73 1.18 4.53
C THR A 83 15.96 -0.33 4.53
N ASP A 84 17.15 -0.80 4.85
CA ASP A 84 17.46 -2.24 4.80
C ASP A 84 16.54 -3.08 5.72
N GLU A 85 16.22 -2.56 6.92
CA GLU A 85 15.24 -3.18 7.83
C GLU A 85 13.83 -3.24 7.23
N GLN A 86 13.40 -2.19 6.53
CA GLN A 86 12.10 -2.15 5.85
C GLN A 86 12.07 -3.08 4.63
N LYS A 87 13.19 -3.25 3.91
CA LYS A 87 13.30 -4.17 2.77
C LYS A 87 13.07 -5.61 3.21
N GLU A 88 13.67 -6.04 4.32
CA GLU A 88 13.47 -7.40 4.84
C GLU A 88 11.99 -7.67 5.14
N ALA A 89 11.32 -6.74 5.82
CA ALA A 89 9.90 -6.85 6.11
C ALA A 89 9.05 -6.84 4.81
N PHE A 90 9.42 -6.02 3.82
CA PHE A 90 8.73 -5.96 2.53
C PHE A 90 8.89 -7.26 1.72
N GLU A 91 10.07 -7.87 1.72
CA GLU A 91 10.30 -9.17 1.05
C GLU A 91 9.52 -10.31 1.73
N GLN A 92 9.41 -10.30 3.06
CA GLN A 92 8.56 -11.26 3.76
C GLN A 92 7.07 -11.13 3.40
N MET A 93 6.61 -9.93 3.00
CA MET A 93 5.23 -9.72 2.55
C MET A 93 4.95 -10.21 1.12
N LYS A 94 6.00 -10.42 0.30
CA LYS A 94 5.87 -10.92 -1.07
C LYS A 94 5.79 -12.45 -1.15
N LYS A 95 6.26 -13.14 -0.12
CA LYS A 95 6.15 -14.60 0.03
C LYS A 95 4.74 -15.02 0.40
#